data_AF-A0AAU3SGT6-F1
#
_entry.id   AF-A0AAU3SGT6-F1
#
_cell.length_a   1.000
_cell.length_b   1.000
_cell.length_c   1.000
_cell.angle_alpha   90.00
_cell.angle_beta   90.00
_cell.angle_gamma   90.00
#
_symmetry.space_group_name_H-M   'P 1'
#
loop_
_entity.id
_entity.type
_entity.pdbx_description
1 polymer ?
#
loop_
_entity_poly.entity_id
_entity_poly.type
_entity_poly.pdbx_seq_one_letter_code
_entity_poly.pdbx_strand_id
1 'polypeptide(L)'
;MATSLEASSPDPGKPGRRGPALERVTLNLTPRSAEALDRAVEITKDSKTDTINRAIQTYTYLMEAIEEGGSIHVRRSPGGDLETIHFL
;
A
#
# COMPACT_ATOMS: atom_id res chain seq x y z
N MET A 1 -4.95 24.54 -62.33
CA MET A 1 -3.77 24.09 -61.54
C MET A 1 -4.15 24.16 -60.08
N ALA A 2 -4.73 23.08 -59.57
CA ALA A 2 -5.20 22.95 -58.19
C ALA A 2 -4.10 22.29 -57.36
N THR A 3 -3.65 22.93 -56.29
CA THR A 3 -2.79 22.33 -55.28
C THR A 3 -3.60 22.18 -53.99
N SER A 4 -4.02 20.94 -53.76
CA SER A 4 -4.75 20.46 -52.59
C SER A 4 -3.81 20.47 -51.37
N LEU A 5 -4.23 21.11 -50.28
CA LEU A 5 -3.59 20.93 -48.97
C LEU A 5 -4.01 19.56 -48.43
N GLU A 6 -3.08 18.60 -48.36
CA GLU A 6 -3.25 17.41 -47.53
C GLU A 6 -3.13 17.82 -46.05
N ALA A 7 -4.26 17.80 -45.35
CA ALA A 7 -4.26 17.82 -43.90
C ALA A 7 -3.69 16.48 -43.41
N SER A 8 -2.52 16.50 -42.78
CA SER A 8 -1.96 15.33 -42.11
C SER A 8 -2.84 14.97 -40.91
N SER A 9 -3.54 13.84 -41.01
CA SER A 9 -4.30 13.26 -39.90
C SER A 9 -3.38 13.02 -38.69
N PRO A 10 -3.84 13.28 -37.46
CA PRO A 10 -3.07 12.93 -36.27
C PRO A 10 -2.95 11.40 -36.18
N ASP A 11 -1.72 10.93 -36.02
CA ASP A 11 -1.40 9.54 -35.68
C ASP A 11 -2.24 9.12 -34.46
N PRO A 12 -3.05 8.04 -34.53
CA PRO A 12 -3.79 7.56 -33.38
C PRO A 12 -2.77 7.02 -32.37
N GLY A 13 -2.34 7.91 -31.48
CA GLY A 13 -1.37 7.65 -30.44
C GLY A 13 -1.69 6.33 -29.76
N LYS A 14 -0.70 5.42 -29.79
CA LYS A 14 -0.70 4.12 -29.12
C LYS A 14 -1.39 4.24 -27.76
N PRO A 15 -2.32 3.34 -27.40
CA PRO A 15 -2.94 3.35 -26.09
C PRO A 15 -1.82 3.21 -25.05
N GLY A 16 -1.53 4.30 -24.34
CA GLY A 16 -0.63 4.27 -23.20
C GLY A 16 -1.15 3.19 -22.27
N ARG A 17 -0.28 2.26 -21.86
CA ARG A 17 -0.57 1.30 -20.80
C ARG A 17 -0.98 2.11 -19.56
N ARG A 18 -2.29 2.31 -19.40
CA ARG A 18 -2.87 2.85 -18.18
C ARG A 18 -2.67 1.73 -17.16
N GLY A 19 -1.71 1.91 -16.27
CA GLY A 19 -1.57 1.04 -15.11
C GLY A 19 -2.91 0.95 -14.36
N PRO A 20 -3.07 -0.06 -13.48
CA PRO A 20 -4.29 -0.19 -12.69
C PRO A 20 -4.65 1.15 -12.04
N ALA A 21 -5.94 1.47 -12.04
CA ALA A 21 -6.44 2.71 -11.46
C ALA A 21 -6.07 2.73 -9.97
N LEU A 22 -5.29 3.73 -9.55
CA LEU A 22 -4.93 3.92 -8.16
C LEU A 22 -6.01 4.74 -7.47
N GLU A 23 -6.48 4.27 -6.31
CA GLU A 23 -7.31 5.08 -5.42
C GLU A 23 -6.41 6.00 -4.58
N ARG A 24 -6.77 7.28 -4.48
CA ARG A 24 -5.99 8.28 -3.73
C ARG A 24 -6.68 8.61 -2.41
N VAL A 25 -6.02 8.26 -1.32
CA VAL A 25 -6.46 8.62 0.04
C VAL A 25 -5.56 9.71 0.61
N THR A 26 -6.16 10.73 1.23
CA THR A 26 -5.44 11.74 2.03
C THR A 26 -5.88 11.56 3.48
N LEU A 27 -4.91 11.39 4.37
CA LEU A 27 -5.15 11.13 5.79
C LEU A 27 -4.28 12.02 6.66
N ASN A 28 -4.81 12.38 7.82
CA ASN A 28 -4.04 12.99 8.88
C ASN A 28 -3.58 11.87 9.83
N LEU A 29 -2.28 11.75 10.03
CA LEU A 29 -1.71 10.81 11.00
C LEU A 29 -1.66 11.46 12.37
N THR A 30 -2.02 10.70 13.41
CA THR A 30 -1.66 11.11 14.78
C THR A 30 -0.13 11.19 14.90
N PRO A 31 0.43 11.98 15.83
CA PRO A 31 1.88 12.03 16.03
C PRO A 31 2.50 10.64 16.20
N ARG A 32 1.85 9.78 16.99
CA ARG A 32 2.26 8.38 17.21
C ARG A 32 2.25 7.55 15.93
N SER A 33 1.25 7.75 15.07
CA SER A 33 1.15 7.05 13.78
C SER A 33 2.20 7.54 12.78
N ALA A 34 2.52 8.84 12.78
CA ALA A 34 3.58 9.40 11.95
C ALA A 34 4.96 8.84 12.36
N GLU A 35 5.28 8.80 13.64
CA GLU A 35 6.51 8.19 14.15
C GLU A 35 6.58 6.69 13.86
N ALA A 36 5.46 5.97 13.97
CA ALA A 36 5.41 4.54 13.64
C ALA A 36 5.66 4.31 12.15
N LEU A 37 5.11 5.16 11.26
CA LEU A 37 5.38 5.11 9.83
C LEU A 37 6.87 5.34 9.53
N ASP A 38 7.49 6.34 10.16
CA ASP A 38 8.92 6.63 9.95
C ASP A 38 9.80 5.46 10.43
N ARG A 39 9.49 4.86 11.59
CA ARG A 39 10.19 3.65 12.07
C ARG A 39 10.00 2.45 11.14
N ALA A 40 8.78 2.24 10.63
CA ALA A 40 8.50 1.13 9.71
C ALA A 40 9.30 1.29 8.41
N VAL A 41 9.32 2.49 7.83
CA VAL A 41 10.17 2.82 6.67
C VAL A 41 11.64 2.56 6.96
N GLU A 42 12.13 2.95 8.15
CA GLU A 42 13.52 2.72 8.52
C GLU A 42 13.86 1.22 8.64
N ILE A 43 12.95 0.41 9.21
CA ILE A 43 13.16 -1.03 9.40
C ILE A 43 13.06 -1.78 8.06
N THR A 44 12.02 -1.52 7.27
CA THR A 44 11.74 -2.29 6.05
C THR A 44 12.44 -1.76 4.81
N LYS A 45 12.89 -0.50 4.85
CA LYS A 45 13.44 0.25 3.70
C LYS A 45 12.46 0.45 2.55
N ASP A 46 11.16 0.26 2.80
CA ASP A 46 10.09 0.55 1.85
C ASP A 46 9.84 2.07 1.74
N SER A 47 9.16 2.52 0.68
CA SER A 47 8.64 3.89 0.62
C SER A 47 7.49 4.09 1.63
N LYS A 48 7.15 5.36 1.97
CA LYS A 48 5.97 5.65 2.81
C LYS A 48 4.69 5.07 2.21
N THR A 49 4.52 5.18 0.88
CA THR A 49 3.37 4.64 0.16
C THR A 49 3.30 3.11 0.28
N ASP A 50 4.42 2.42 0.05
CA ASP A 50 4.47 0.96 0.14
C ASP A 50 4.25 0.48 1.59
N THR A 51 4.81 1.21 2.56
CA THR A 51 4.63 0.93 3.99
C THR A 51 3.16 1.05 4.39
N ILE A 52 2.47 2.12 3.97
CA ILE A 52 1.05 2.32 4.26
C ILE A 52 0.21 1.22 3.58
N ASN A 53 0.46 0.94 2.30
CA ASN A 53 -0.27 -0.09 1.57
C ASN A 53 -0.09 -1.47 2.21
N ARG A 54 1.14 -1.82 2.61
CA ARG A 54 1.44 -3.08 3.29
C ARG A 54 0.82 -3.14 4.68
N ALA A 55 0.86 -2.05 5.44
CA ALA A 55 0.21 -1.98 6.76
C ALA A 55 -1.30 -2.23 6.68
N ILE A 56 -1.99 -1.66 5.68
CA ILE A 56 -3.42 -1.90 5.46
C ILE A 56 -3.67 -3.38 5.15
N GLN A 57 -2.90 -3.96 4.21
CA GLN A 57 -3.05 -5.37 3.83
C GLN A 57 -2.79 -6.32 5.02
N THR A 58 -1.72 -6.07 5.79
CA THR A 58 -1.41 -6.86 6.98
C THR A 58 -2.47 -6.70 8.05
N TYR A 59 -2.98 -5.49 8.30
CA TYR A 59 -4.07 -5.29 9.25
C TYR A 59 -5.31 -6.09 8.85
N THR A 60 -5.74 -6.01 7.59
CA THR A 60 -6.88 -6.81 7.09
C THR A 60 -6.66 -8.30 7.31
N TYR A 61 -5.50 -8.85 6.92
CA TYR A 61 -5.20 -10.27 7.09
C TYR A 61 -5.26 -10.72 8.57
N LEU A 62 -4.73 -9.89 9.48
CA LEU A 62 -4.76 -10.20 10.92
C LEU A 62 -6.19 -10.18 11.48
N MET A 63 -7.02 -9.24 11.03
CA MET A 63 -8.41 -9.14 11.48
C MET A 63 -9.25 -10.28 10.92
N GLU A 64 -9.07 -10.67 9.66
CA GLU A 64 -9.73 -11.85 9.07
C GLU A 64 -9.40 -13.13 9.85
N ALA A 65 -8.12 -13.34 10.18
CA ALA A 65 -7.70 -14.50 10.97
C ALA A 65 -8.37 -14.54 12.37
N ILE A 66 -8.61 -13.38 12.99
CA ILE A 66 -9.30 -13.28 14.29
C ILE A 66 -10.80 -13.55 14.12
N GLU A 67 -11.45 -12.98 13.10
CA GLU A 67 -12.88 -13.22 12.84
C GLU A 67 -13.19 -14.68 12.54
N GLU A 68 -12.26 -15.40 11.88
CA GLU A 68 -12.37 -16.83 11.61
C GLU A 68 -12.14 -17.72 12.87
N GLY A 69 -11.96 -17.11 14.05
CA GLY A 69 -11.76 -17.81 15.32
C GLY A 69 -10.29 -18.13 15.64
N GLY A 70 -9.35 -17.56 14.87
CA GLY A 70 -7.92 -17.68 15.11
C GLY A 70 -7.41 -16.76 16.22
N SER A 71 -6.09 -16.82 16.46
CA SER A 71 -5.39 -15.93 17.41
C SER A 71 -4.00 -15.60 16.90
N ILE A 72 -3.54 -14.38 17.21
CA ILE A 72 -2.22 -13.89 16.80
C ILE A 72 -1.27 -13.97 17.99
N HIS A 73 -0.10 -14.59 17.80
CA HIS A 73 0.92 -14.74 18.83
C HIS A 73 2.25 -14.18 18.34
N VAL A 74 2.98 -13.51 19.22
CA VAL A 74 4.32 -12.99 18.93
C VAL A 74 5.32 -13.60 19.91
N ARG A 75 6.50 -13.95 19.40
CA ARG A 75 7.68 -14.30 20.20
C ARG A 75 8.74 -13.23 19.99
N ARG A 76 9.09 -12.50 21.04
CA ARG A 76 10.01 -11.35 20.93
C ARG A 76 11.49 -11.73 20.84
N SER A 77 11.86 -12.91 21.34
CA SER A 77 13.23 -13.40 21.32
C SER A 77 13.27 -14.91 21.03
N PRO A 78 14.37 -15.42 20.45
CA PRO A 78 14.58 -16.86 20.36
C PRO A 78 14.48 -17.49 21.75
N GLY A 79 13.54 -18.42 21.92
CA GLY A 79 13.30 -19.12 23.19
C GLY A 79 12.40 -18.42 24.22
N GLY A 80 11.96 -17.17 23.99
CA GLY A 80 10.98 -16.49 24.87
C GLY A 80 9.56 -17.03 24.70
N ASP A 81 8.63 -16.72 25.61
CA ASP A 81 7.25 -17.22 25.53
C ASP A 81 6.45 -16.65 24.34
N LEU A 82 5.38 -17.36 23.95
CA LEU A 82 4.40 -16.82 23.00
C LEU A 82 3.45 -15.87 23.74
N GLU A 83 3.40 -14.63 23.28
CA GLU A 83 2.48 -13.60 23.78
C GLU A 83 1.30 -13.47 22.82
N THR A 84 0.06 -13.60 23.32
CA THR A 84 -1.13 -13.30 22.51
C THR A 84 -1.28 -11.80 22.33
N ILE A 85 -1.47 -11.38 21.08
CA ILE A 85 -1.72 -9.98 20.74
C ILE A 85 -3.22 -9.75 20.58
N HIS A 86 -3.73 -8.79 21.33
CA HIS A 86 -5.10 -8.28 21.17
C HIS A 86 -5.04 -6.93 20.45
N PHE A 87 -5.62 -6.87 19.25
CA PHE A 87 -5.83 -5.63 18.52
C PHE A 87 -7.11 -4.95 19.06
N LEU A 88 -7.06 -3.64 19.28
CA LEU A 88 -8.18 -2.81 19.73
C LEU A 88 -8.89 -2.17 18.54
#